data_AF-A0A9D6UL89-F1
#
_entry.id   AF-A0A9D6UL89-F1
#
_cell.length_a   1.000
_cell.length_b   1.000
_cell.length_c   1.000
_cell.angle_alpha   90.00
_cell.angle_beta   90.00
_cell.angle_gamma   90.00
#
_symmetry.space_group_name_H-M   'P 1'
#
loop_
_entity.id
_entity.type
_entity.pdbx_description
1 polymer ?
#
loop_
_entity_poly.entity_id
_entity_poly.type
_entity_poly.pdbx_seq_one_letter_code
_entity_poly.pdbx_strand_id
1 'polypeptide(L)'
;DAGDSGIDVLLLSIADAMATQPQASASEAVSYKTVAEVARRILDYYYNEYKQQRKRPLISGSYLIKKFKVKPGPVIGRILKDVKEHRGAGILKNKKDAIGYIKENLWRWLG
;
A
#
# COMPACT_ATOMS: atom_id res chain seq x y z
N ASP A 1 5.35 -0.67 8.70
CA ASP A 1 4.24 -0.58 9.68
C ASP A 1 3.18 0.48 9.44
N ALA A 2 3.34 1.46 8.55
CA ALA A 2 2.29 2.44 8.25
C ALA A 2 1.18 1.91 7.29
N GLY A 3 0.67 0.69 7.53
CA GLY A 3 -0.39 0.09 6.72
C GLY A 3 -1.76 0.60 7.11
N ASP A 4 -2.20 0.23 8.31
CA ASP A 4 -3.50 0.64 8.86
C ASP A 4 -3.40 1.94 9.69
N SER A 5 -2.28 2.20 10.38
CA SER A 5 -2.16 3.41 11.22
C SER A 5 -2.17 4.74 10.42
N GLY A 6 -1.80 4.71 9.14
CA GLY A 6 -1.77 5.91 8.30
C GLY A 6 -3.16 6.42 7.91
N ILE A 7 -4.13 5.51 7.71
CA ILE A 7 -5.50 5.91 7.40
C ILE A 7 -6.21 6.47 8.63
N ASP A 8 -5.88 5.95 9.82
CA ASP A 8 -6.42 6.44 11.10
C ASP A 8 -5.97 7.88 11.37
N VAL A 9 -4.69 8.20 11.11
CA VAL A 9 -4.15 9.57 11.25
C VAL A 9 -4.79 10.53 10.23
N LEU A 10 -5.01 10.08 8.99
CA LEU A 10 -5.69 10.89 7.98
C LEU A 10 -7.14 11.18 8.39
N LEU A 11 -7.87 10.16 8.84
CA LEU A 11 -9.24 10.28 9.34
C LEU A 11 -9.31 11.22 10.53
N LEU A 12 -8.38 11.11 11.47
CA LEU A 12 -8.29 12.00 12.63
C LEU A 12 -8.03 13.44 12.19
N SER A 13 -7.11 13.68 11.25
CA SER A 13 -6.83 15.01 10.70
C SER A 13 -8.04 15.63 10.01
N ILE A 14 -8.82 14.82 9.27
CA ILE A 14 -10.07 15.27 8.64
C ILE A 14 -11.12 15.60 9.70
N ALA A 15 -11.27 14.76 10.73
CA ALA A 15 -12.21 15.01 11.82
C ALA A 15 -11.88 16.30 12.59
N ASP A 16 -10.60 16.55 12.89
CA ASP A 16 -10.13 17.79 13.52
C ASP A 16 -10.41 19.01 12.64
N ALA A 17 -10.10 18.91 11.33
CA ALA A 17 -10.41 19.97 10.37
C ALA A 17 -11.92 20.23 10.27
N MET A 18 -12.75 19.19 10.39
CA MET A 18 -14.21 19.28 10.36
C MET A 18 -14.84 19.72 11.70
N ALA A 19 -14.14 19.58 12.82
CA ALA A 19 -14.59 20.04 14.14
C ALA A 19 -14.24 21.52 14.38
N THR A 20 -13.22 22.02 13.70
CA THR A 20 -12.80 23.42 13.75
C THR A 20 -13.75 24.27 12.88
N GLN A 21 -14.94 24.60 13.40
CA GLN A 21 -15.85 25.55 12.73
C GLN A 21 -15.26 26.96 12.75
N PRO A 22 -14.96 27.60 11.59
CA PRO A 22 -15.01 29.05 11.53
C PRO A 22 -16.48 29.47 11.58
N GLN A 23 -16.79 30.61 12.19
CA GLN A 23 -18.15 31.17 12.10
C GLN A 23 -18.43 31.52 10.64
N ALA A 24 -19.07 30.60 9.92
CA ALA A 24 -18.80 30.44 8.50
C ALA A 24 -19.48 31.50 7.63
N SER A 25 -18.68 32.23 6.88
CA SER A 25 -19.14 32.95 5.68
C SER A 25 -19.43 31.95 4.55
N ALA A 26 -20.27 32.31 3.56
CA ALA A 26 -20.68 31.42 2.47
C ALA A 26 -19.51 30.78 1.67
N SER A 27 -18.33 31.40 1.66
CA SER A 27 -17.10 30.89 1.04
C SER A 27 -16.48 29.68 1.76
N GLU A 28 -16.61 29.60 3.10
CA GLU A 28 -16.01 28.52 3.91
C GLU A 28 -16.87 27.24 3.85
N ALA A 29 -18.18 27.37 3.63
CA ALA A 29 -19.08 26.24 3.38
C ALA A 29 -18.74 25.48 2.08
N VAL A 30 -18.26 26.20 1.05
CA VAL A 30 -17.77 25.60 -0.20
C VAL A 30 -16.47 24.82 0.07
N SER A 31 -15.56 25.38 0.88
CA SER A 31 -14.31 24.71 1.29
C SER A 31 -14.58 23.38 2.01
N TYR A 32 -15.57 23.34 2.91
CA TYR A 32 -15.98 22.11 3.61
C TYR A 32 -16.45 21.00 2.67
N LYS A 33 -17.29 21.33 1.70
CA LYS A 33 -17.75 20.36 0.69
C LYS A 33 -16.58 19.77 -0.09
N THR A 34 -15.60 20.60 -0.45
CA THR A 34 -14.39 20.15 -1.16
C THR A 34 -13.55 19.20 -0.31
N VAL A 35 -13.32 19.51 0.96
CA VAL A 35 -12.56 18.63 1.88
C VAL A 35 -13.26 17.28 2.06
N ALA A 36 -14.58 17.29 2.29
CA ALA A 36 -15.36 16.06 2.42
C ALA A 36 -15.33 15.21 1.14
N GLU A 37 -15.34 15.84 -0.03
CA GLU A 37 -15.29 15.12 -1.30
C GLU A 37 -13.91 14.48 -1.54
N VAL A 38 -12.82 15.19 -1.24
CA VAL A 38 -11.45 14.66 -1.33
C VAL A 38 -11.26 13.51 -0.34
N ALA A 39 -11.70 13.68 0.91
CA ALA A 39 -11.66 12.64 1.94
C ALA A 39 -12.37 11.35 1.48
N ARG A 40 -13.58 11.48 0.92
CA ARG A 40 -14.33 10.34 0.38
C ARG A 40 -13.59 9.64 -0.75
N ARG A 41 -13.00 10.38 -1.70
CA ARG A 41 -12.23 9.78 -2.80
C ARG A 41 -11.00 9.01 -2.29
N ILE A 42 -10.31 9.54 -1.28
CA ILE A 42 -9.16 8.86 -0.67
C ILE A 42 -9.60 7.58 0.04
N LEU A 43 -10.70 7.63 0.80
CA LEU A 43 -11.26 6.45 1.49
C LEU A 43 -11.73 5.38 0.51
N ASP A 44 -12.45 5.77 -0.54
CA ASP A 44 -12.90 4.85 -1.59
C ASP A 44 -11.70 4.15 -2.24
N TYR A 45 -10.66 4.90 -2.61
CA TYR A 45 -9.43 4.32 -3.16
C TYR A 45 -8.76 3.38 -2.15
N TYR A 46 -8.65 3.78 -0.89
CA TYR A 46 -8.00 2.98 0.15
C TYR A 46 -8.69 1.63 0.34
N TYR A 47 -10.01 1.62 0.54
CA TYR A 47 -10.77 0.41 0.84
C TYR A 47 -11.02 -0.47 -0.40
N ASN A 48 -11.32 0.14 -1.55
CA ASN A 48 -11.72 -0.61 -2.74
C ASN A 48 -10.55 -1.04 -3.60
N GLU A 49 -9.46 -0.26 -3.66
CA GLU A 49 -8.32 -0.56 -4.50
C GLU A 49 -7.10 -0.96 -3.68
N TYR A 50 -6.59 -0.07 -2.84
CA TYR A 50 -5.30 -0.25 -2.15
C TYR A 50 -5.30 -1.47 -1.22
N LYS A 51 -6.31 -1.59 -0.35
CA LYS A 51 -6.46 -2.69 0.60
C LYS A 51 -6.67 -4.03 -0.11
N GLN A 52 -7.45 -4.05 -1.20
CA GLN A 52 -7.67 -5.26 -1.99
C GLN A 52 -6.39 -5.72 -2.71
N GLN A 53 -5.64 -4.80 -3.31
CA GLN A 53 -4.36 -5.13 -3.93
C GLN A 53 -3.40 -5.71 -2.89
N ARG A 54 -3.25 -5.06 -1.73
CA ARG A 54 -2.40 -5.57 -0.63
C ARG A 54 -2.73 -6.99 -0.18
N LYS A 55 -3.99 -7.43 -0.26
CA LYS A 55 -4.40 -8.80 0.14
C LYS A 55 -3.82 -9.91 -0.75
N ARG A 56 -3.59 -9.66 -2.04
CA ARG A 56 -3.17 -10.72 -2.99
C ARG A 56 -1.70 -10.62 -3.35
N PRO A 57 -0.78 -11.45 -2.86
CA PRO A 57 0.64 -11.33 -3.16
C PRO A 57 0.92 -11.39 -4.68
N LEU A 58 1.87 -10.57 -5.16
CA LEU A 58 2.26 -10.54 -6.59
C LEU A 58 2.89 -11.86 -7.05
N ILE A 59 3.52 -12.57 -6.12
CA ILE A 59 4.21 -13.84 -6.34
C ILE A 59 4.05 -14.74 -5.12
N SER A 60 4.02 -16.06 -5.33
CA SER A 60 3.89 -17.05 -4.26
C SER A 60 5.22 -17.75 -3.97
N GLY A 61 5.38 -18.29 -2.76
CA GLY A 61 6.56 -19.10 -2.41
C GLY A 61 6.74 -20.31 -3.34
N SER A 62 5.64 -20.96 -3.73
CA SER A 62 5.68 -22.09 -4.68
C SER A 62 6.25 -21.69 -6.04
N TYR A 63 6.04 -20.44 -6.48
CA TYR A 63 6.64 -19.92 -7.70
C TYR A 63 8.16 -19.78 -7.55
N LEU A 64 8.63 -19.27 -6.40
CA LEU A 64 10.07 -19.14 -6.10
C LEU A 64 10.78 -20.50 -6.13
N ILE A 65 10.16 -21.52 -5.55
CA ILE A 65 10.72 -22.89 -5.55
C ILE A 65 10.76 -23.45 -6.98
N LYS A 66 9.66 -23.38 -7.73
CA LYS A 66 9.55 -24.04 -9.04
C LYS A 66 10.35 -23.33 -10.13
N LYS A 67 10.31 -22.00 -10.18
CA LYS A 67 10.86 -21.19 -11.27
C LYS A 67 12.25 -20.63 -10.97
N PHE A 68 12.50 -20.22 -9.73
CA PHE A 68 13.79 -19.67 -9.31
C PHE A 68 14.68 -20.69 -8.61
N LYS A 69 14.21 -21.93 -8.40
CA LYS A 69 14.95 -23.01 -7.75
C LYS A 69 15.46 -22.65 -6.34
N VAL A 70 14.79 -21.70 -5.69
CA VAL A 70 15.10 -21.31 -4.31
C VAL A 70 14.76 -22.48 -3.39
N LYS A 71 15.73 -22.89 -2.56
CA LYS A 71 15.52 -23.97 -1.58
C LYS A 71 14.45 -23.54 -0.56
N PRO A 72 13.53 -24.44 -0.17
CA PRO A 72 12.59 -24.17 0.91
C PRO A 72 13.33 -23.73 2.19
N GLY A 73 12.88 -22.62 2.80
CA GLY A 73 13.50 -22.08 4.00
C GLY A 73 13.18 -20.60 4.23
N PRO A 74 13.78 -19.99 5.28
CA PRO A 74 13.52 -18.60 5.68
C PRO A 74 13.76 -17.58 4.55
N VAL A 75 14.66 -17.90 3.62
CA VAL A 75 14.98 -17.08 2.45
C VAL A 75 13.75 -16.76 1.60
N ILE A 76 12.81 -17.70 1.46
CA ILE A 76 11.55 -17.48 0.73
C ILE A 76 10.72 -16.40 1.42
N GLY A 77 10.63 -16.46 2.76
CA GLY A 77 9.95 -15.45 3.55
C GLY A 77 10.59 -14.07 3.39
N ARG A 78 11.93 -13.99 3.37
CA ARG A 78 12.66 -12.74 3.12
C ARG A 78 12.35 -12.15 1.74
N ILE A 79 12.39 -12.96 0.69
CA ILE A 79 12.05 -12.53 -0.68
C ILE A 79 10.60 -12.02 -0.74
N LEU A 80 9.65 -12.79 -0.19
CA LEU A 80 8.23 -12.41 -0.21
C LEU A 80 7.96 -11.14 0.60
N LYS A 81 8.65 -10.95 1.72
CA LYS A 81 8.58 -9.73 2.53
C LYS A 81 9.08 -8.51 1.75
N ASP A 82 10.24 -8.62 1.13
CA ASP A 82 10.83 -7.52 0.36
C ASP A 82 9.97 -7.13 -0.86
N VAL A 83 9.43 -8.12 -1.57
CA VAL A 83 8.45 -7.89 -2.66
C VAL A 83 7.18 -7.20 -2.13
N LYS A 84 6.72 -7.56 -0.93
CA LYS A 84 5.56 -6.93 -0.29
C LYS A 84 5.84 -5.47 0.09
N GLU A 85 7.05 -5.16 0.56
CA GLU A 85 7.48 -3.81 0.91
C GLU A 85 7.57 -2.92 -0.33
N HIS A 86 8.25 -3.37 -1.38
CA HIS A 86 8.36 -2.64 -2.65
C HIS A 86 7.00 -2.45 -3.33
N ARG A 87 6.10 -3.43 -3.22
CA ARG A 87 4.71 -3.25 -3.64
C ARG A 87 3.98 -2.20 -2.81
N GLY A 88 4.17 -2.22 -1.49
CA GLY A 88 3.60 -1.22 -0.58
C GLY A 88 4.02 0.21 -0.92
N ALA A 89 5.21 0.38 -1.47
CA ALA A 89 5.77 1.63 -1.99
C ALA A 89 5.36 1.96 -3.43
N GLY A 90 4.59 1.10 -4.11
CA GLY A 90 4.18 1.31 -5.51
C GLY A 90 5.26 1.04 -6.56
N ILE A 91 6.42 0.53 -6.15
CA ILE A 91 7.56 0.21 -7.02
C ILE A 91 7.24 -1.03 -7.87
N LEU A 92 6.62 -2.05 -7.25
CA LEU A 92 6.16 -3.26 -7.94
C LEU A 92 4.65 -3.24 -8.03
N LYS A 93 4.10 -3.18 -9.25
CA LYS A 93 2.66 -3.06 -9.48
C LYS A 93 2.04 -4.38 -9.88
N ASN A 94 2.79 -5.20 -10.60
CA ASN A 94 2.28 -6.44 -11.17
C ASN A 94 3.28 -7.60 -11.01
N LYS A 95 2.84 -8.80 -11.41
CA LYS A 95 3.64 -10.02 -11.32
C LYS A 95 4.92 -9.97 -12.17
N LYS A 96 4.91 -9.31 -13.33
CA LYS A 96 6.10 -9.17 -14.18
C LYS A 96 7.17 -8.32 -13.49
N ASP A 97 6.78 -7.19 -12.88
CA ASP A 97 7.69 -6.34 -12.10
C ASP A 97 8.36 -7.14 -10.99
N ALA A 98 7.56 -7.91 -10.22
CA ALA A 98 8.07 -8.73 -9.14
C ALA A 98 9.08 -9.79 -9.64
N ILE A 99 8.81 -10.43 -10.78
CA ILE A 99 9.73 -11.41 -11.39
C ILE A 99 11.04 -10.74 -11.81
N GLY A 100 10.99 -9.57 -12.44
CA GLY A 100 12.18 -8.81 -12.83
C GLY A 100 13.03 -8.43 -11.63
N TYR A 101 12.39 -7.83 -10.62
CA TYR A 101 13.03 -7.46 -9.35
C TYR A 101 13.74 -8.64 -8.68
N ILE A 102 13.07 -9.80 -8.58
CA ILE A 102 13.66 -11.00 -7.97
C ILE A 102 14.87 -11.50 -8.77
N LYS A 103 14.82 -11.48 -10.11
CA LYS A 103 15.95 -11.90 -10.95
C LYS A 103 17.19 -11.05 -10.69
N GLU A 104 17.04 -9.74 -10.63
CA GLU A 104 18.14 -8.78 -10.46
C GLU A 104 18.72 -8.81 -9.04
N ASN A 105 17.90 -9.14 -8.05
CA ASN A 105 18.28 -9.09 -6.64
C ASN A 105 18.54 -10.47 -6.01
N LEU A 106 18.47 -11.56 -6.78
CA LEU A 106 18.51 -12.93 -6.24
C LEU A 106 19.75 -13.19 -5.38
N TRP A 107 20.89 -12.62 -5.79
CA TRP A 107 22.18 -12.74 -5.11
C TRP A 107 22.15 -12.17 -3.69
N ARG A 108 21.35 -11.13 -3.40
CA ARG A 108 21.26 -10.48 -2.08
C ARG A 108 20.70 -11.39 -0.99
N TRP A 109 19.99 -12.45 -1.37
CA TRP A 109 19.37 -13.39 -0.42
C TRP A 109 20.08 -14.74 -0.35
N LEU A 110 20.93 -15.05 -1.33
CA LEU A 110 21.66 -16.31 -1.47
C LEU A 110 23.14 -16.21 -1.10
N GLY A 111 23.70 -14.99 -1.10
CA GLY A 111 24.96 -14.69 -0.41
C GLY A 111 24.75 -14.54 1.09
#